data_AF-A0A935RZM4-F1
#
_entry.id   AF-A0A935RZM4-F1
#
_cell.length_a   1.000
_cell.length_b   1.000
_cell.length_c   1.000
_cell.angle_alpha   90.00
_cell.angle_beta   90.00
_cell.angle_gamma   90.00
#
_symmetry.space_group_name_H-M   'P 1'
#
loop_
_entity.id
_entity.type
_entity.pdbx_description
1 polymer ?
#
loop_
_entity_poly.entity_id
_entity_poly.type
_entity_poly.pdbx_seq_one_letter_code
_entity_poly.pdbx_strand_id
1 'polypeptide(L)'
;MLKNILFITLGTFFSCHPNKNMNQDILYSSDAYTIYKDKVIQGNNIATVHSPIHISSNYKSPASENYSRLITFKFSINEKDNELPVGVDHQVIIGEEKESPVYKFGEVSAKIDKSPDSFLPPNHEYTFRVDMSAVIKQFEEKGYYQAYDGSKVAISDFKGFYIAGASLPLSWDFVGLDEKGLKLIDSGKDNIYTITLTMNPYDEKATAENHWHKTLIPLINHNTLLNSLS
;
A
#
# COMPACT_ATOMS: atom_id res chain seq x y z
N MET A 1 -80.60 52.49 -1.45
CA MET A 1 -79.69 53.40 -0.71
C MET A 1 -78.27 52.97 -1.06
N LEU A 2 -77.51 53.76 -1.86
CA LEU A 2 -76.51 54.75 -1.38
C LEU A 2 -75.52 54.09 -0.39
N LYS A 3 -74.19 54.07 -0.54
CA LYS A 3 -73.29 55.06 -1.17
C LYS A 3 -71.85 54.48 -1.18
N ASN A 4 -71.22 54.47 -2.37
CA ASN A 4 -69.86 54.95 -2.71
C ASN A 4 -68.62 54.84 -1.77
N ILE A 5 -67.52 54.39 -2.42
CA ILE A 5 -66.16 54.98 -2.51
C ILE A 5 -65.08 54.60 -1.46
N LEU A 6 -64.16 53.74 -1.93
CA LEU A 6 -62.68 53.88 -2.04
C LEU A 6 -61.92 54.72 -0.99
N PHE A 7 -60.93 54.10 -0.32
CA PHE A 7 -59.58 54.68 -0.20
C PHE A 7 -58.51 53.59 -0.07
N ILE A 8 -57.46 53.78 -0.86
CA ILE A 8 -56.23 53.00 -1.01
C ILE A 8 -55.31 53.28 0.19
N THR A 9 -54.72 52.25 0.79
CA THR A 9 -53.37 52.36 1.37
C THR A 9 -52.56 51.08 1.13
N LEU A 10 -51.59 51.28 0.25
CA LEU A 10 -50.46 50.42 -0.08
C LEU A 10 -49.56 50.24 1.16
N GLY A 11 -49.23 49.00 1.50
CA GLY A 11 -48.34 48.66 2.60
C GLY A 11 -47.64 47.34 2.35
N THR A 12 -46.92 47.23 1.24
CA THR A 12 -46.02 46.10 0.95
C THR A 12 -44.80 46.18 1.86
N PHE A 13 -44.85 45.53 3.02
CA PHE A 13 -43.62 45.14 3.72
C PHE A 13 -43.05 43.91 3.03
N PHE A 14 -42.14 44.15 2.08
CA PHE A 14 -41.14 43.18 1.67
C PHE A 14 -40.26 42.87 2.88
N SER A 15 -40.63 41.84 3.64
CA SER A 15 -39.67 41.20 4.54
C SER A 15 -38.81 40.28 3.68
N CYS A 16 -37.68 40.82 3.23
CA CYS A 16 -36.57 40.04 2.71
C CYS A 16 -36.14 39.06 3.80
N HIS A 17 -36.61 37.81 3.71
CA HIS A 17 -35.85 36.72 4.29
C HIS A 17 -34.53 36.66 3.52
N PRO A 18 -33.36 36.82 4.15
CA PRO A 18 -32.13 36.38 3.52
C PRO A 18 -32.27 34.87 3.36
N ASN A 19 -32.58 34.45 2.14
CA ASN A 19 -32.47 33.06 1.72
C ASN A 19 -30.98 32.73 1.91
N LYS A 20 -30.61 32.15 3.06
CA LYS A 20 -29.28 31.62 3.28
C LYS A 20 -29.10 30.56 2.22
N ASN A 21 -28.32 30.92 1.20
CA ASN A 21 -27.90 30.09 0.08
C ASN A 21 -27.67 28.64 0.53
N MET A 22 -28.65 27.75 0.30
CA MET A 22 -28.46 26.29 0.29
C MET A 22 -28.02 25.81 -1.10
N ASN A 23 -27.32 26.67 -1.83
CA ASN A 23 -26.71 26.35 -3.11
C ASN A 23 -25.34 27.01 -3.13
N GLN A 24 -24.38 26.46 -2.38
CA GLN A 24 -22.97 26.67 -2.68
C GLN A 24 -22.56 25.59 -3.69
N ASP A 25 -23.08 25.86 -4.90
CA ASP A 25 -22.68 25.46 -6.23
C ASP A 25 -22.21 24.01 -6.42
N ILE A 26 -23.20 23.12 -6.56
CA ILE A 26 -23.04 21.85 -7.26
C ILE A 26 -22.54 22.15 -8.68
N LEU A 27 -21.34 21.69 -9.01
CA LEU A 27 -20.77 21.79 -10.35
C LEU A 27 -21.24 20.64 -11.25
N TYR A 28 -21.48 19.47 -10.67
CA TYR A 28 -21.96 18.27 -11.36
C TYR A 28 -22.66 17.33 -10.39
N SER A 29 -23.70 16.63 -10.85
CA SER A 29 -24.39 15.60 -10.06
C SER A 29 -24.84 14.43 -10.94
N SER A 30 -24.77 13.24 -10.37
CA SER A 30 -25.20 11.96 -10.96
C SER A 30 -25.60 10.99 -9.85
N ASP A 31 -26.17 9.84 -10.21
CA ASP A 31 -26.51 8.78 -9.26
C ASP A 31 -25.28 8.23 -8.51
N ALA A 32 -24.09 8.32 -9.10
CA ALA A 32 -22.86 7.80 -8.51
C ALA A 32 -22.20 8.79 -7.54
N TYR A 33 -22.19 10.09 -7.86
CA TYR A 33 -21.50 11.11 -7.08
C TYR A 33 -21.97 12.54 -7.40
N THR A 34 -21.66 13.47 -6.50
CA THR A 34 -21.89 14.91 -6.67
C THR A 34 -20.60 15.69 -6.42
N ILE A 35 -20.29 16.62 -7.32
CA ILE A 35 -19.13 17.52 -7.26
C ILE A 35 -19.62 18.91 -6.90
N TYR A 36 -18.97 19.50 -5.89
CA TYR A 36 -19.10 20.89 -5.47
C TYR A 36 -17.79 21.61 -5.80
N LYS A 37 -17.77 22.94 -5.62
CA LYS A 37 -16.57 23.75 -5.83
C LYS A 37 -15.35 23.29 -5.02
N ASP A 38 -15.57 22.81 -3.80
CA ASP A 38 -14.54 22.47 -2.82
C ASP A 38 -14.65 21.04 -2.27
N LYS A 39 -15.61 20.23 -2.74
CA LYS A 39 -15.74 18.84 -2.27
C LYS A 39 -16.37 17.89 -3.29
N VAL A 40 -16.11 16.60 -3.14
CA VAL A 40 -16.78 15.52 -3.87
C VAL A 40 -17.44 14.59 -2.86
N ILE A 41 -18.69 14.20 -3.11
CA ILE A 41 -19.44 13.25 -2.29
C ILE A 41 -19.80 12.02 -3.12
N GLN A 42 -19.43 10.83 -2.64
CA GLN A 42 -19.77 9.53 -3.21
C GLN A 42 -20.26 8.60 -2.08
N GLY A 43 -21.59 8.47 -1.93
CA GLY A 43 -22.19 7.74 -0.81
C GLY A 43 -21.75 8.32 0.53
N ASN A 44 -21.12 7.50 1.38
CA ASN A 44 -20.58 7.93 2.68
C ASN A 44 -19.17 8.56 2.59
N ASN A 45 -18.56 8.52 1.40
CA ASN A 45 -17.22 9.06 1.19
C ASN A 45 -17.29 10.53 0.75
N ILE A 46 -16.45 11.36 1.34
CA ILE A 46 -16.31 12.79 1.13
C ILE A 46 -14.82 13.10 0.95
N ALA A 47 -14.49 13.87 -0.07
CA ALA A 47 -13.19 14.52 -0.22
C ALA A 47 -13.38 16.04 -0.23
N THR A 48 -12.60 16.78 0.56
CA THR A 48 -12.75 18.23 0.75
C THR A 48 -11.43 18.95 0.51
N VAL A 49 -11.45 20.00 -0.30
CA VAL A 49 -10.35 20.93 -0.53
C VAL A 49 -10.44 22.05 0.51
N HIS A 50 -9.52 22.07 1.47
CA HIS A 50 -9.46 23.11 2.51
C HIS A 50 -8.69 24.35 2.04
N SER A 51 -7.71 24.16 1.16
CA SER A 51 -6.92 25.23 0.55
C SER A 51 -6.27 24.75 -0.75
N PRO A 52 -5.63 25.64 -1.56
CA PRO A 52 -4.89 25.23 -2.76
C PRO A 52 -3.75 24.22 -2.51
N ILE A 53 -3.36 24.00 -1.25
CA ILE A 53 -2.28 23.09 -0.84
C ILE A 53 -2.72 22.04 0.18
N HIS A 54 -4.02 21.91 0.48
CA HIS A 54 -4.53 20.98 1.50
C HIS A 54 -5.86 20.37 1.06
N ILE A 55 -5.87 19.05 0.93
CA ILE A 55 -7.08 18.25 0.68
C ILE A 55 -7.22 17.18 1.76
N SER A 56 -8.45 16.82 2.08
CA SER A 56 -8.78 15.70 2.95
C SER A 56 -9.75 14.73 2.29
N SER A 57 -9.75 13.47 2.73
CA SER A 57 -10.79 12.50 2.35
C SER A 57 -10.99 11.44 3.42
N ASN A 58 -12.25 11.10 3.69
CA ASN A 58 -12.62 9.98 4.55
C ASN A 58 -12.68 8.62 3.80
N TYR A 59 -12.27 8.58 2.53
CA TYR A 59 -12.29 7.35 1.75
C TYR A 59 -11.39 6.28 2.39
N LYS A 60 -11.98 5.11 2.61
CA LYS A 60 -11.28 3.90 3.08
C LYS A 60 -11.22 2.89 1.95
N SER A 61 -10.02 2.45 1.61
CA SER A 61 -9.83 1.44 0.58
C SER A 61 -10.39 0.09 1.04
N PRO A 62 -11.25 -0.59 0.24
CA PRO A 62 -11.70 -1.95 0.53
C PRO A 62 -10.64 -3.01 0.16
N ALA A 63 -9.39 -2.60 -0.10
CA ALA A 63 -8.33 -3.52 -0.53
C ALA A 63 -8.06 -4.63 0.49
N SER A 64 -8.15 -4.34 1.79
CA SER A 64 -7.95 -5.35 2.85
C SER A 64 -9.08 -6.38 2.90
N GLU A 65 -10.29 -6.03 2.45
CA GLU A 65 -11.44 -6.95 2.40
C GLU A 65 -11.29 -8.00 1.29
N ASN A 66 -10.49 -7.70 0.26
CA ASN A 66 -10.27 -8.56 -0.90
C ASN A 66 -8.86 -9.16 -0.94
N TYR A 67 -8.15 -9.18 0.19
CA TYR A 67 -6.78 -9.66 0.28
C TYR A 67 -6.74 -11.19 0.10
N SER A 68 -6.04 -11.68 -0.93
CA SER A 68 -5.96 -13.11 -1.25
C SER A 68 -5.25 -13.91 -0.17
N ARG A 69 -5.79 -15.10 0.18
CA ARG A 69 -5.07 -16.11 0.98
C ARG A 69 -3.96 -16.81 0.18
N LEU A 70 -4.07 -16.85 -1.14
CA LEU A 70 -3.02 -17.39 -2.02
C LEU A 70 -1.93 -16.33 -2.19
N ILE A 71 -0.76 -16.60 -1.63
CA ILE A 71 0.42 -15.75 -1.71
C ILE A 71 1.41 -16.36 -2.69
N THR A 72 1.92 -15.53 -3.60
CA THR A 72 2.98 -15.89 -4.56
C THR A 72 4.25 -15.13 -4.23
N PHE A 73 5.37 -15.84 -4.14
CA PHE A 73 6.63 -15.30 -3.64
C PHE A 73 7.86 -16.06 -4.16
N LYS A 74 9.04 -15.49 -3.94
CA LYS A 74 10.35 -16.09 -4.16
C LYS A 74 11.28 -15.76 -3.00
N PHE A 75 12.25 -16.62 -2.75
CA PHE A 75 13.42 -16.29 -1.95
C PHE A 75 14.50 -15.69 -2.84
N SER A 76 15.47 -15.05 -2.19
CA SER A 76 16.55 -14.33 -2.87
C SER A 76 17.82 -14.39 -2.04
N ILE A 77 18.95 -14.49 -2.72
CA ILE A 77 20.27 -14.24 -2.13
C ILE A 77 20.72 -12.85 -2.56
N ASN A 78 21.05 -12.00 -1.59
CA ASN A 78 21.56 -10.64 -1.82
C ASN A 78 20.65 -9.78 -2.70
N GLU A 79 19.34 -9.79 -2.43
CA GLU A 79 18.41 -8.86 -3.10
C GLU A 79 18.36 -9.04 -4.64
N LYS A 80 18.40 -10.29 -5.11
CA LYS A 80 18.41 -10.65 -6.53
C LYS A 80 17.41 -11.77 -6.81
N ASP A 81 16.74 -11.70 -7.96
CA ASP A 81 15.91 -12.80 -8.48
C ASP A 81 16.79 -13.94 -8.99
N ASN A 82 17.32 -14.75 -8.06
CA ASN A 82 18.33 -15.78 -8.35
C ASN A 82 18.00 -17.16 -7.77
N GLU A 83 16.77 -17.37 -7.32
CA GLU A 83 16.34 -18.67 -6.81
C GLU A 83 15.82 -19.58 -7.94
N LEU A 84 14.77 -19.14 -8.64
CA LEU A 84 14.01 -19.95 -9.60
C LEU A 84 13.98 -19.32 -10.98
N PRO A 85 13.79 -20.14 -12.05
CA PRO A 85 13.57 -19.64 -13.40
C PRO A 85 12.48 -18.58 -13.54
N VAL A 86 12.55 -17.81 -14.61
CA VAL A 86 11.54 -16.81 -14.97
C VAL A 86 10.15 -17.46 -15.08
N GLY A 87 9.15 -16.85 -14.43
CA GLY A 87 7.76 -17.32 -14.43
C GLY A 87 7.49 -18.53 -13.52
N VAL A 88 8.45 -18.90 -12.66
CA VAL A 88 8.30 -19.96 -11.66
C VAL A 88 8.46 -19.36 -10.28
N ASP A 89 7.38 -19.40 -9.49
CA ASP A 89 7.31 -18.83 -8.15
C ASP A 89 6.80 -19.89 -7.16
N HIS A 90 7.09 -19.66 -5.88
CA HIS A 90 6.42 -20.39 -4.81
C HIS A 90 5.01 -19.89 -4.59
N GLN A 91 4.15 -20.80 -4.17
CA GLN A 91 2.78 -20.50 -3.78
C GLN A 91 2.48 -21.13 -2.42
N VAL A 92 1.72 -20.39 -1.60
CA VAL A 92 1.13 -20.89 -0.36
C VAL A 92 -0.28 -20.36 -0.22
N ILE A 93 -1.22 -21.21 0.20
CA ILE A 93 -2.52 -20.74 0.69
C ILE A 93 -2.39 -20.62 2.20
N ILE A 94 -2.50 -19.40 2.72
CA ILE A 94 -2.54 -19.16 4.16
C ILE A 94 -3.91 -19.59 4.68
N GLY A 95 -3.92 -20.61 5.53
CA GLY A 95 -5.06 -21.16 6.26
C GLY A 95 -5.21 -20.56 7.66
N GLU A 96 -5.35 -21.42 8.67
CA GLU A 96 -5.36 -21.06 10.09
C GLU A 96 -3.98 -21.25 10.74
N GLU A 97 -3.12 -22.02 10.07
CA GLU A 97 -1.72 -22.16 10.42
C GLU A 97 -0.98 -20.83 10.30
N LYS A 98 -0.03 -20.62 11.20
CA LYS A 98 0.79 -19.40 11.25
C LYS A 98 2.13 -19.54 10.54
N GLU A 99 2.40 -20.68 9.93
CA GLU A 99 3.70 -20.98 9.36
C GLU A 99 3.57 -21.73 8.04
N SER A 100 4.38 -21.34 7.05
CA SER A 100 4.46 -22.02 5.75
C SER A 100 5.07 -23.41 5.89
N PRO A 101 4.87 -24.35 4.96
CA PRO A 101 5.79 -25.49 4.84
C PRO A 101 7.23 -24.97 4.66
N VAL A 102 8.22 -25.82 4.94
CA VAL A 102 9.63 -25.47 4.70
C VAL A 102 9.90 -25.66 3.20
N TYR A 103 10.09 -24.55 2.50
CA TYR A 103 10.53 -24.56 1.10
C TYR A 103 12.02 -24.84 1.04
N LYS A 104 12.52 -25.38 -0.06
CA LYS A 104 13.96 -25.55 -0.27
C LYS A 104 14.42 -24.59 -1.34
N PHE A 105 15.48 -23.84 -1.05
CA PHE A 105 15.96 -22.82 -1.96
C PHE A 105 16.37 -23.42 -3.30
N GLY A 106 15.78 -22.93 -4.39
CA GLY A 106 16.06 -23.38 -5.75
C GLY A 106 15.33 -24.66 -6.18
N GLU A 107 14.43 -25.21 -5.35
CA GLU A 107 13.55 -26.32 -5.74
C GLU A 107 12.16 -25.80 -6.09
N VAL A 108 11.61 -26.23 -7.23
CA VAL A 108 10.26 -25.84 -7.65
C VAL A 108 9.21 -26.52 -6.77
N SER A 109 8.38 -25.74 -6.07
CA SER A 109 7.23 -26.25 -5.33
C SER A 109 6.06 -26.61 -6.25
N ALA A 110 5.20 -27.52 -5.82
CA ALA A 110 3.96 -27.83 -6.52
C ALA A 110 3.11 -26.57 -6.71
N LYS A 111 2.57 -26.38 -7.92
CA LYS A 111 1.60 -25.31 -8.18
C LYS A 111 0.30 -25.60 -7.46
N ILE A 112 -0.34 -24.53 -6.99
CA ILE A 112 -1.63 -24.60 -6.34
C ILE A 112 -2.67 -24.08 -7.34
N ASP A 113 -3.45 -25.00 -7.91
CA ASP A 113 -4.51 -24.66 -8.86
C ASP A 113 -5.84 -24.33 -8.16
N LYS A 114 -5.93 -24.57 -6.84
CA LYS A 114 -7.11 -24.25 -6.05
C LYS A 114 -7.13 -22.77 -5.69
N SER A 115 -8.23 -22.08 -6.03
CA SER A 115 -8.50 -20.76 -5.47
C SER A 115 -9.02 -20.87 -4.03
N PRO A 116 -8.54 -20.03 -3.10
CA PRO A 116 -9.07 -20.00 -1.74
C PRO A 116 -10.53 -19.55 -1.74
N ASP A 117 -11.33 -20.16 -0.86
CA ASP A 117 -12.78 -19.91 -0.77
C ASP A 117 -13.12 -18.62 0.02
N SER A 118 -12.09 -17.95 0.57
CA SER A 118 -12.21 -16.72 1.37
C SER A 118 -10.96 -15.85 1.30
N PHE A 119 -11.07 -14.63 1.80
CA PHE A 119 -9.98 -13.66 1.92
C PHE A 119 -9.24 -13.81 3.25
N LEU A 120 -8.00 -13.31 3.29
CA LEU A 120 -7.18 -13.30 4.49
C LEU A 120 -7.64 -12.16 5.41
N PRO A 121 -7.90 -12.41 6.70
CA PRO A 121 -8.24 -11.33 7.64
C PRO A 121 -7.12 -10.28 7.73
N PRO A 122 -7.45 -9.02 8.05
CA PRO A 122 -6.44 -7.99 8.26
C PRO A 122 -5.47 -8.32 9.39
N ASN A 123 -4.23 -7.82 9.27
CA ASN A 123 -3.15 -7.93 10.25
C ASN A 123 -2.84 -9.37 10.69
N HIS A 124 -2.84 -10.30 9.74
CA HIS A 124 -2.58 -11.71 9.99
C HIS A 124 -1.07 -11.97 10.05
N GLU A 125 -0.55 -12.37 11.21
CA GLU A 125 0.86 -12.77 11.34
C GLU A 125 1.13 -14.13 10.72
N TYR A 126 2.11 -14.20 9.82
CA TYR A 126 2.48 -15.43 9.14
C TYR A 126 4.00 -15.56 8.98
N THR A 127 4.53 -16.75 9.25
CA THR A 127 5.97 -17.06 9.18
C THR A 127 6.30 -17.87 7.94
N PHE A 128 7.12 -17.31 7.06
CA PHE A 128 7.70 -18.01 5.93
C PHE A 128 8.97 -18.75 6.36
N ARG A 129 9.20 -19.94 5.80
CA ARG A 129 10.32 -20.81 6.15
C ARG A 129 11.00 -21.38 4.91
N VAL A 130 12.32 -21.33 4.89
CA VAL A 130 13.14 -21.90 3.81
C VAL A 130 14.36 -22.63 4.37
N ASP A 131 14.66 -23.79 3.79
CA ASP A 131 15.88 -24.56 4.00
C ASP A 131 16.95 -24.07 3.02
N MET A 132 18.04 -23.54 3.59
CA MET A 132 19.18 -22.98 2.86
C MET A 132 20.38 -23.95 2.81
N SER A 133 20.22 -25.20 3.25
CA SER A 133 21.31 -26.18 3.36
C SER A 133 22.08 -26.37 2.06
N ALA A 134 21.39 -26.41 0.91
CA ALA A 134 22.02 -26.57 -0.40
C ALA A 134 22.90 -25.37 -0.78
N VAL A 135 22.53 -24.16 -0.34
CA VAL A 135 23.29 -22.93 -0.58
C VAL A 135 24.52 -22.89 0.33
N ILE A 136 24.31 -23.12 1.63
CA ILE A 136 25.38 -23.11 2.64
C ILE A 136 26.43 -24.17 2.31
N LYS A 137 26.01 -25.38 1.95
CA LYS A 137 26.94 -26.44 1.51
C LYS A 137 27.81 -25.99 0.32
N GLN A 138 27.26 -25.30 -0.66
CA GLN A 138 28.05 -24.80 -1.79
C GLN A 138 29.00 -23.66 -1.40
N PHE A 139 28.60 -22.79 -0.47
CA PHE A 139 29.50 -21.80 0.11
C PHE A 139 30.69 -22.46 0.80
N GLU A 140 30.47 -23.52 1.59
CA GLU A 140 31.53 -24.25 2.30
C GLU A 140 32.45 -25.03 1.35
N GLU A 141 31.87 -25.73 0.36
CA GLU A 141 32.64 -26.61 -0.53
C GLU A 141 33.35 -25.86 -1.68
N LYS A 142 32.73 -24.80 -2.21
CA LYS A 142 33.18 -24.11 -3.43
C LYS A 142 33.55 -22.65 -3.21
N GLY A 143 33.18 -22.06 -2.07
CA GLY A 143 33.31 -20.62 -1.82
C GLY A 143 32.25 -19.76 -2.52
N TYR A 144 31.28 -20.35 -3.22
CA TYR A 144 30.19 -19.64 -3.90
C TYR A 144 28.97 -20.54 -4.11
N TYR A 145 27.81 -19.90 -4.20
CA TYR A 145 26.59 -20.52 -4.71
C TYR A 145 26.43 -20.20 -6.20
N GLN A 146 26.00 -21.17 -7.00
CA GLN A 146 25.65 -20.98 -8.40
C GLN A 146 24.14 -21.12 -8.58
N ALA A 147 23.51 -20.07 -9.12
CA ALA A 147 22.08 -20.02 -9.40
C ALA A 147 21.72 -20.77 -10.69
N TYR A 148 20.41 -20.92 -10.95
CA TYR A 148 19.89 -21.65 -12.12
C TYR A 148 20.38 -21.09 -13.47
N ASP A 149 20.62 -19.78 -13.55
CA ASP A 149 21.06 -19.06 -14.74
C ASP A 149 22.60 -19.11 -14.93
N GLY A 150 23.31 -19.76 -14.01
CA GLY A 150 24.77 -19.86 -14.00
C GLY A 150 25.47 -18.68 -13.32
N SER A 151 24.74 -17.66 -12.87
CA SER A 151 25.30 -16.58 -12.06
C SER A 151 25.81 -17.13 -10.72
N LYS A 152 26.78 -16.43 -10.13
CA LYS A 152 27.43 -16.86 -8.88
C LYS A 152 27.32 -15.78 -7.82
N VAL A 153 27.11 -16.21 -6.58
CA VAL A 153 27.24 -15.38 -5.39
C VAL A 153 28.43 -15.94 -4.61
N ALA A 154 29.52 -15.18 -4.53
CA ALA A 154 30.66 -15.56 -3.70
C ALA A 154 30.30 -15.40 -2.22
N ILE A 155 30.81 -16.27 -1.36
CA ILE A 155 30.60 -16.18 0.09
C ILE A 155 31.12 -14.84 0.65
N SER A 156 32.20 -14.29 0.08
CA SER A 156 32.76 -12.98 0.44
C SER A 156 31.81 -11.81 0.17
N ASP A 157 30.87 -12.00 -0.77
CA ASP A 157 29.91 -10.98 -1.19
C ASP A 157 28.52 -11.24 -0.57
N PHE A 158 28.37 -12.27 0.26
CA PHE A 158 27.10 -12.64 0.87
C PHE A 158 26.65 -11.58 1.89
N LYS A 159 25.39 -11.14 1.76
CA LYS A 159 24.73 -10.11 2.58
C LYS A 159 23.54 -10.64 3.36
N GLY A 160 22.86 -11.65 2.82
CA GLY A 160 21.70 -12.27 3.47
C GLY A 160 20.78 -13.01 2.51
N PHE A 161 19.77 -13.63 3.11
CA PHE A 161 18.63 -14.23 2.42
C PHE A 161 17.40 -13.33 2.59
N TYR A 162 16.59 -13.23 1.54
CA TYR A 162 15.48 -12.30 1.44
C TYR A 162 14.24 -12.99 0.85
N ILE A 163 13.06 -12.41 1.08
CA ILE A 163 11.81 -12.82 0.45
C ILE A 163 11.22 -11.67 -0.38
N ALA A 164 10.70 -12.00 -1.57
CA ALA A 164 10.03 -11.09 -2.48
C ALA A 164 8.68 -11.70 -2.90
N GLY A 165 7.70 -10.88 -3.27
CA GLY A 165 6.37 -11.43 -3.61
C GLY A 165 5.30 -10.40 -3.98
N ALA A 166 4.14 -10.92 -4.36
CA ALA A 166 3.08 -10.15 -5.00
C ALA A 166 2.13 -9.41 -4.03
N SER A 167 2.20 -9.70 -2.73
CA SER A 167 1.17 -9.29 -1.76
C SER A 167 1.80 -8.65 -0.53
N LEU A 168 1.20 -7.55 -0.05
CA LEU A 168 1.76 -6.76 1.06
C LEU A 168 1.98 -7.60 2.34
N PRO A 169 3.14 -7.48 3.00
CA PRO A 169 4.15 -6.43 2.81
C PRO A 169 5.24 -6.78 1.80
N LEU A 170 5.12 -7.90 1.07
CA LEU A 170 6.11 -8.31 0.08
C LEU A 170 6.11 -7.37 -1.14
N SER A 171 7.23 -7.37 -1.85
CA SER A 171 7.41 -6.66 -3.11
C SER A 171 8.21 -7.49 -4.09
N TRP A 172 7.89 -7.38 -5.38
CA TRP A 172 8.71 -7.93 -6.48
C TRP A 172 9.89 -7.03 -6.86
N ASP A 173 9.98 -5.83 -6.29
CA ASP A 173 11.17 -5.01 -6.41
C ASP A 173 12.24 -5.56 -5.46
N PHE A 174 13.13 -6.37 -6.04
CA PHE A 174 14.22 -7.01 -5.32
C PHE A 174 15.24 -6.01 -4.79
N VAL A 175 15.25 -4.75 -5.21
CA VAL A 175 16.17 -3.73 -4.69
C VAL A 175 15.72 -3.29 -3.29
N GLY A 176 16.62 -3.31 -2.32
CA GLY A 176 16.37 -2.78 -0.98
C GLY A 176 15.38 -3.60 -0.15
N LEU A 177 15.36 -4.92 -0.33
CA LEU A 177 14.53 -5.82 0.48
C LEU A 177 14.92 -5.75 1.97
N ASP A 178 16.20 -5.53 2.30
CA ASP A 178 16.65 -5.31 3.68
C ASP A 178 16.00 -4.08 4.29
N GLU A 179 16.00 -2.95 3.58
CA GLU A 179 15.38 -1.70 4.06
C GLU A 179 13.85 -1.81 4.17
N LYS A 180 13.24 -2.69 3.37
CA LYS A 180 11.81 -3.04 3.46
C LYS A 180 11.51 -4.05 4.59
N GLY A 181 12.52 -4.51 5.33
CA GLY A 181 12.37 -5.47 6.42
C GLY A 181 12.08 -6.89 5.97
N LEU A 182 12.50 -7.26 4.75
CA LEU A 182 12.22 -8.55 4.11
C LEU A 182 13.41 -9.52 4.14
N LYS A 183 14.34 -9.30 5.07
CA LYS A 183 15.48 -10.19 5.34
C LYS A 183 15.06 -11.34 6.23
N LEU A 184 15.44 -12.57 5.86
CA LEU A 184 15.21 -13.74 6.69
C LEU A 184 16.29 -13.86 7.79
N ILE A 185 15.90 -14.50 8.89
CA ILE A 185 16.70 -14.72 10.08
C ILE A 185 16.96 -16.21 10.23
N ASP A 186 18.18 -16.59 10.60
CA ASP A 186 18.50 -17.99 10.92
C ASP A 186 17.68 -18.43 12.14
N SER A 187 16.96 -19.55 12.01
CA SER A 187 16.21 -20.14 13.12
C SER A 187 17.10 -20.82 14.16
N GLY A 188 18.41 -20.99 13.87
CA GLY A 188 19.37 -21.69 14.71
C GLY A 188 19.28 -23.21 14.59
N LYS A 189 18.50 -23.73 13.64
CA LYS A 189 18.27 -25.16 13.46
C LYS A 189 18.25 -25.54 11.98
N ASP A 190 19.04 -26.57 11.64
CA ASP A 190 19.01 -27.26 10.34
C ASP A 190 19.08 -26.32 9.12
N ASN A 191 19.81 -25.21 9.23
CA ASN A 191 19.93 -24.17 8.19
C ASN A 191 18.58 -23.62 7.70
N ILE A 192 17.55 -23.66 8.55
CA ILE A 192 16.25 -23.09 8.24
C ILE A 192 16.27 -21.61 8.58
N TYR A 193 15.90 -20.78 7.60
CA TYR A 193 15.73 -19.35 7.75
C TYR A 193 14.25 -19.01 7.73
N THR A 194 13.87 -18.03 8.56
CA THR A 194 12.47 -17.65 8.76
C THR A 194 12.28 -16.14 8.73
N ILE A 195 11.06 -15.73 8.42
CA ILE A 195 10.61 -14.35 8.57
C ILE A 195 9.13 -14.35 8.89
N THR A 196 8.76 -13.63 9.96
CA THR A 196 7.36 -13.42 10.33
C THR A 196 6.92 -12.05 9.85
N LEU A 197 5.83 -12.02 9.09
CA LEU A 197 5.29 -10.82 8.46
C LEU A 197 3.83 -10.62 8.86
N THR A 198 3.42 -9.36 9.01
CA THR A 198 2.01 -8.97 9.14
C THR A 198 1.38 -8.89 7.76
N MET A 199 0.75 -9.98 7.33
CA MET A 199 0.04 -10.10 6.05
C MET A 199 -1.30 -9.37 6.12
N ASN A 200 -1.77 -8.87 4.97
CA ASN A 200 -2.93 -7.97 4.90
C ASN A 200 -2.85 -6.80 5.91
N PRO A 201 -1.76 -6.01 5.90
CA PRO A 201 -1.59 -4.94 6.87
C PRO A 201 -2.70 -3.89 6.72
N TYR A 202 -3.35 -3.57 7.83
CA TYR A 202 -4.44 -2.60 7.88
C TYR A 202 -4.35 -1.79 9.17
N ASP A 203 -4.21 -0.48 9.06
CA ASP A 203 -4.19 0.41 10.21
C ASP A 203 -5.61 0.97 10.45
N GLU A 204 -6.29 0.43 11.48
CA GLU A 204 -7.60 0.94 11.91
C GLU A 204 -7.54 2.39 12.42
N LYS A 205 -6.36 2.83 12.88
CA LYS A 205 -6.11 4.17 13.42
C LYS A 205 -5.62 5.15 12.35
N ALA A 206 -5.30 4.67 11.14
CA ALA A 206 -5.11 5.55 9.99
C ALA A 206 -6.35 6.42 9.92
N THR A 207 -6.13 7.72 10.06
CA THR A 207 -7.11 8.70 10.54
C THR A 207 -8.41 8.55 9.76
N ALA A 208 -9.56 8.67 10.42
CA ALA A 208 -10.88 8.58 9.77
C ALA A 208 -11.02 9.54 8.56
N GLU A 209 -10.10 10.49 8.45
CA GLU A 209 -9.90 11.40 7.35
C GLU A 209 -8.39 11.52 7.01
N ASN A 210 -8.00 11.07 5.83
CA ASN A 210 -6.65 11.23 5.29
C ASN A 210 -6.43 12.69 4.86
N HIS A 211 -5.23 13.23 5.09
CA HIS A 211 -4.87 14.59 4.68
C HIS A 211 -3.61 14.61 3.82
N TRP A 212 -3.66 15.38 2.73
CA TRP A 212 -2.53 15.60 1.86
C TRP A 212 -2.20 17.08 1.79
N HIS A 213 -0.94 17.40 2.04
CA HIS A 213 -0.39 18.75 1.93
C HIS A 213 0.61 18.82 0.79
N LYS A 214 0.50 19.84 -0.08
CA LYS A 214 1.52 20.10 -1.08
C LYS A 214 2.75 20.67 -0.39
N THR A 215 3.87 19.95 -0.42
CA THR A 215 5.17 20.49 0.01
C THR A 215 5.60 21.59 -0.96
N LEU A 216 5.70 22.83 -0.47
CA LEU A 216 6.27 23.94 -1.23
C LEU A 216 7.78 23.90 -1.06
N ILE A 217 8.52 23.64 -2.15
CA ILE A 217 9.97 23.85 -2.16
C ILE A 217 10.18 25.37 -2.19
N PRO A 218 10.84 25.98 -1.19
CA PRO A 218 11.16 27.39 -1.27
C PRO A 218 12.10 27.61 -2.45
N LEU A 219 11.71 28.50 -3.37
CA LEU A 219 12.61 29.00 -4.40
C LEU A 219 13.80 29.62 -3.67
N ILE A 220 15.00 29.06 -3.87
CA ILE A 220 16.24 29.68 -3.43
C ILE A 220 16.30 31.04 -4.14
N ASN A 221 16.14 32.11 -3.36
CA ASN A 221 16.31 33.47 -3.86
C ASN A 221 17.77 33.62 -4.28
N HIS A 222 18.05 33.70 -5.59
CA HIS A 222 19.39 33.86 -6.14
C HIS A 222 20.04 35.23 -5.83
N ASN A 223 19.40 36.10 -5.05
CA ASN A 223 19.86 37.46 -4.77
C ASN A 223 20.70 37.62 -3.49
N THR A 224 21.05 36.54 -2.78
CA THR A 224 21.87 36.61 -1.54
C THR A 224 23.33 36.20 -1.71
N LEU A 225 23.85 36.04 -2.95
CA LEU A 225 25.25 35.68 -3.20
C LEU A 225 26.14 36.81 -3.78
N LEU A 226 25.71 38.08 -3.74
CA LEU A 226 26.52 39.19 -4.24
C LEU A 226 26.98 40.22 -3.17
N ASN A 227 26.65 40.03 -1.89
CA ASN A 227 27.06 40.96 -0.82
C ASN A 227 28.11 40.41 0.17
N SER A 228 28.90 39.39 -0.22
CA SER A 228 30.05 38.92 0.58
C SER A 228 31.39 39.01 -0.16
N LEU A 229 31.46 39.80 -1.24
CA LEU A 229 32.71 40.19 -1.90
C LEU A 229 32.70 41.70 -2.15
N SER A 230 32.87 42.47 -1.07
CA SER A 230 33.34 43.85 -1.08
C SER A 230 34.09 44.13 0.21
#